data_AF-A0A3E1DKR5-F1
#
_entry.id   AF-A0A3E1DKR5-F1
#
_cell.length_a   1.000
_cell.length_b   1.000
_cell.length_c   1.000
_cell.angle_alpha   90.00
_cell.angle_beta   90.00
_cell.angle_gamma   90.00
#
_symmetry.space_group_name_H-M   'P 1'
#
loop_
_entity.id
_entity.type
_entity.pdbx_description
1 polymer ?
#
loop_
_entity_poly.entity_id
_entity_poly.type
_entity_poly.pdbx_seq_one_letter_code
_entity_poly.pdbx_strand_id
1 'polypeptide(L)'
;AVKAEFYGFETEGKFRVYEKTGNLDFNLRGDYVRAKNSDTGESLPRITPMRLGAGLDYQLGKFSARLDVLHSFKQDRVAANELPTSSYTLTNTMLNYRFKTSTVNWDAYIKGNNLFNQEARAHTSFLKELAPLPGRGFLIGVRANF
;
A
#
# COMPACT_ATOMS: atom_id res chain seq x y z
N ALA A 1 -19.80 -25.13 -2.60
CA ALA A 1 -18.66 -24.68 -1.77
C ALA A 1 -17.55 -25.72 -1.94
N VAL A 2 -16.29 -25.30 -2.03
CA VAL A 2 -15.12 -26.20 -2.09
C VAL A 2 -14.41 -26.21 -0.76
N LYS A 3 -13.76 -27.33 -0.41
CA LYS A 3 -12.91 -27.40 0.78
C LYS A 3 -11.61 -26.67 0.49
N ALA A 4 -11.20 -25.77 1.38
CA ALA A 4 -10.11 -24.84 1.14
C ALA A 4 -9.05 -24.90 2.25
N GLU A 5 -7.79 -24.85 1.84
CA GLU A 5 -6.63 -24.70 2.72
C GLU A 5 -5.95 -23.37 2.45
N PHE A 6 -5.72 -22.59 3.50
CA PHE A 6 -5.03 -21.31 3.46
C PHE A 6 -3.82 -21.35 4.38
N TYR A 7 -2.69 -20.87 3.88
CA TYR A 7 -1.54 -20.59 4.71
C TYR A 7 -0.83 -19.35 4.20
N GLY A 8 -0.18 -18.65 5.11
CA GLY A 8 0.41 -17.37 4.82
C GLY A 8 1.07 -16.76 6.04
N PHE A 9 1.63 -15.59 5.84
CA PHE A 9 2.14 -14.76 6.92
C PHE A 9 1.86 -13.29 6.61
N GLU A 10 1.78 -12.50 7.67
CA GLU A 10 1.73 -11.05 7.63
C GLU A 10 2.74 -10.52 8.63
N THR A 11 3.45 -9.47 8.23
CA THR A 11 4.50 -8.84 9.02
C THR A 11 4.38 -7.34 8.90
N GLU A 12 4.50 -6.65 10.03
CA GLU A 12 4.60 -5.20 10.10
C GLU A 12 5.63 -4.83 11.17
N GLY A 13 6.45 -3.84 10.88
CA GLY A 13 7.48 -3.34 11.78
C GLY A 13 7.66 -1.84 11.61
N LYS A 14 7.84 -1.14 12.73
CA LYS A 14 8.09 0.29 12.77
C LYS A 14 9.27 0.58 13.69
N PHE A 15 10.27 1.28 13.15
CA PHE A 15 11.54 1.51 13.81
C PHE A 15 11.89 2.98 13.79
N ARG A 16 12.14 3.55 14.96
CA ARG A 16 12.65 4.90 15.12
C ARG A 16 14.15 4.89 14.78
N VAL A 17 14.52 5.46 13.64
CA VAL A 17 15.90 5.40 13.13
C VAL A 17 16.68 6.71 13.33
N TYR A 18 15.99 7.82 13.64
CA TYR A 18 16.62 9.11 13.96
C TYR A 18 15.71 9.99 14.83
N GLU A 19 16.30 10.70 15.82
CA GLU A 19 15.58 11.53 16.83
C GLU A 19 16.34 12.79 17.29
N LYS A 20 17.09 13.46 16.41
CA LYS A 20 17.80 14.71 16.81
C LYS A 20 17.03 15.96 16.42
N THR A 21 17.13 16.36 15.16
CA THR A 21 16.44 17.56 14.67
C THR A 21 14.94 17.31 14.46
N GLY A 22 14.57 16.07 14.18
CA GLY A 22 13.21 15.59 14.02
C GLY A 22 13.18 14.09 14.24
N ASN A 23 12.01 13.48 14.05
CA ASN A 23 11.79 12.05 14.25
C ASN A 23 11.64 11.37 12.89
N LEU A 24 12.50 10.42 12.57
CA LEU A 24 12.39 9.58 11.38
C LEU A 24 12.03 8.14 11.80
N ASP A 25 10.90 7.67 11.31
CA ASP A 25 10.47 6.29 11.39
C ASP A 25 10.72 5.57 10.07
N PHE A 26 11.33 4.40 10.13
CA PHE A 26 11.31 3.42 9.05
C PHE A 26 10.21 2.38 9.32
N ASN A 27 9.36 2.16 8.33
CA ASN A 27 8.28 1.18 8.37
C ASN A 27 8.56 0.08 7.37
N LEU A 28 8.31 -1.16 7.74
CA LEU A 28 8.39 -2.33 6.88
C LEU A 28 7.09 -3.12 7.01
N ARG A 29 6.54 -3.58 5.90
CA ARG A 29 5.38 -4.48 5.88
C ARG A 29 5.54 -5.53 4.81
N GLY A 30 4.96 -6.70 5.01
CA GLY A 30 4.92 -7.72 3.99
C GLY A 30 3.88 -8.77 4.29
N ASP A 31 3.26 -9.29 3.22
CA ASP A 31 2.27 -10.34 3.30
C ASP A 31 2.45 -11.36 2.18
N TYR A 32 2.09 -12.59 2.50
CA TYR A 32 2.03 -13.70 1.58
C TYR A 32 0.84 -14.58 1.93
N VAL A 33 0.03 -14.90 0.94
CA VAL A 33 -1.06 -15.86 1.07
C VAL A 33 -0.95 -16.88 -0.04
N ARG A 34 -1.16 -18.15 0.33
CA ARG A 34 -1.40 -19.24 -0.60
C ARG A 34 -2.68 -19.94 -0.19
N ALA A 35 -3.56 -20.11 -1.16
CA ALA A 35 -4.83 -20.78 -0.94
C ALA A 35 -5.09 -21.79 -2.06
N LYS A 36 -5.58 -22.96 -1.68
CA LYS A 36 -5.85 -24.06 -2.59
C LYS A 36 -7.15 -24.76 -2.22
N ASN A 37 -7.76 -25.40 -3.22
CA ASN A 37 -8.73 -26.45 -2.98
C ASN A 37 -7.98 -27.64 -2.37
N SER A 38 -8.38 -28.08 -1.17
CA SER A 38 -7.68 -29.17 -0.47
C SER A 38 -7.90 -30.54 -1.08
N ASP A 39 -8.97 -30.69 -1.87
CA ASP A 39 -9.33 -31.97 -2.49
C ASP A 39 -8.62 -32.14 -3.85
N THR A 40 -8.48 -31.06 -4.64
CA THR A 40 -7.86 -31.09 -5.99
C THR A 40 -6.44 -30.55 -6.02
N GLY A 41 -6.01 -29.79 -5.01
CA GLY A 41 -4.71 -29.11 -4.96
C GLY A 41 -4.61 -27.85 -5.84
N GLU A 42 -5.67 -27.51 -6.58
CA GLU A 42 -5.72 -26.35 -7.47
C GLU A 42 -5.71 -25.03 -6.69
N SER A 43 -5.14 -23.97 -7.28
CA SER A 43 -5.13 -22.65 -6.67
C SER A 43 -6.54 -22.06 -6.63
N LEU A 44 -6.90 -21.40 -5.54
CA LEU A 44 -8.14 -20.65 -5.47
C LEU A 44 -7.99 -19.30 -6.20
N PRO A 45 -9.09 -18.76 -6.74
CA PRO A 45 -9.03 -17.50 -7.48
C PRO A 45 -8.80 -16.31 -6.56
N ARG A 46 -8.28 -15.22 -7.12
CA ARG A 46 -8.20 -13.90 -6.49
C ARG A 46 -7.39 -13.90 -5.19
N ILE A 47 -6.33 -14.70 -5.15
CA ILE A 47 -5.36 -14.70 -4.04
C ILE A 47 -4.30 -13.64 -4.31
N THR A 48 -4.12 -12.73 -3.35
CA THR A 48 -3.11 -11.67 -3.47
C THR A 48 -1.72 -12.27 -3.75
N PRO A 49 -0.91 -11.68 -4.64
CA PRO A 49 0.51 -12.00 -4.70
C PRO A 49 1.18 -11.68 -3.36
N MET A 50 2.43 -12.15 -3.23
CA MET A 50 3.32 -11.62 -2.19
C MET A 50 3.43 -10.11 -2.35
N ARG A 51 3.47 -9.38 -1.25
CA ARG A 51 3.76 -7.95 -1.24
C ARG A 51 4.82 -7.63 -0.21
N LEU A 52 5.67 -6.67 -0.53
CA LEU A 52 6.67 -6.11 0.37
C LEU A 52 6.60 -4.59 0.27
N GLY A 53 6.47 -3.92 1.39
CA GLY A 53 6.37 -2.47 1.48
C GLY A 53 7.37 -1.90 2.47
N ALA A 54 7.90 -0.73 2.15
CA ALA A 54 8.76 0.05 3.00
C ALA A 54 8.29 1.51 3.02
N GLY A 55 8.44 2.19 4.13
CA GLY A 55 8.04 3.59 4.27
C GLY A 55 8.96 4.36 5.18
N LEU A 56 9.06 5.66 4.92
CA LEU A 56 9.74 6.62 5.77
C LEU A 56 8.71 7.66 6.21
N ASP A 57 8.55 7.85 7.52
CA ASP A 57 7.77 8.95 8.09
C ASP A 57 8.72 9.89 8.82
N TYR A 58 8.81 11.14 8.38
CA TYR A 58 9.63 12.17 9.02
C TYR A 58 8.75 13.26 9.63
N GLN A 59 8.99 13.59 10.89
CA GLN A 59 8.31 14.66 11.61
C GLN A 59 9.32 15.71 12.08
N LEU A 60 9.11 16.97 11.69
CA LEU A 60 9.94 18.11 12.09
C LEU A 60 9.05 19.28 12.52
N GLY A 61 8.83 19.43 13.82
CA GLY A 61 7.96 20.46 14.38
C GLY A 61 6.56 20.42 13.74
N LYS A 62 6.22 21.46 12.98
CA LYS A 62 4.94 21.61 12.28
C LYS A 62 4.84 20.80 10.97
N PHE A 63 5.96 20.33 10.43
CA PHE A 63 6.00 19.62 9.16
C PHE A 63 6.02 18.11 9.36
N SER A 64 5.33 17.39 8.48
CA SER A 64 5.55 15.95 8.33
C SER A 64 5.64 15.56 6.86
N ALA A 65 6.45 14.55 6.58
CA ALA A 65 6.62 13.98 5.26
C ALA A 65 6.56 12.46 5.36
N ARG A 66 5.87 11.82 4.43
CA ARG A 66 5.82 10.37 4.28
C ARG A 66 6.20 10.00 2.87
N LEU A 67 7.06 8.99 2.71
CA LEU A 67 7.30 8.29 1.46
C LEU A 67 6.97 6.81 1.70
N ASP A 68 6.20 6.21 0.81
CA ASP A 68 5.76 4.82 0.93
C ASP A 68 5.95 4.10 -0.41
N VAL A 69 6.62 2.96 -0.39
CA VAL A 69 6.86 2.10 -1.55
C VAL A 69 6.25 0.74 -1.26
N LEU A 70 5.45 0.22 -2.20
CA LEU A 70 4.89 -1.12 -2.14
C LEU A 70 5.23 -1.85 -3.43
N HIS A 71 5.97 -2.95 -3.33
CA HIS A 71 6.17 -3.87 -4.43
C HIS A 71 5.20 -5.05 -4.28
N SER A 72 4.38 -5.25 -5.32
CA SER A 72 3.56 -6.43 -5.49
C SER A 72 4.28 -7.35 -6.47
N PHE A 73 4.60 -8.56 -6.04
CA PHE A 73 5.25 -9.55 -6.90
C PHE A 73 4.26 -10.09 -7.95
N LYS A 74 4.79 -10.83 -8.93
CA LYS A 74 3.97 -11.52 -9.92
C LYS A 74 3.06 -12.55 -9.24
N GLN A 75 1.81 -12.64 -9.67
CA GLN A 75 0.90 -13.73 -9.34
C GLN A 75 0.74 -14.65 -10.54
N ASP A 76 1.13 -15.90 -10.39
CA ASP A 76 0.98 -16.98 -11.38
C ASP A 76 0.28 -18.23 -10.82
N ARG A 77 -0.04 -18.24 -9.52
CA ARG A 77 -0.86 -19.28 -8.88
C ARG A 77 -2.33 -18.89 -9.00
N VAL A 78 -2.89 -19.14 -10.17
CA VAL A 78 -4.24 -18.73 -10.57
C VAL A 78 -5.18 -19.92 -10.68
N ALA A 79 -6.48 -19.69 -10.48
CA ALA A 79 -7.50 -20.69 -10.72
C ALA A 79 -7.72 -20.95 -12.22
N ALA A 80 -8.51 -21.98 -12.55
CA ALA A 80 -9.00 -22.16 -13.91
C ALA A 80 -9.76 -20.90 -14.37
N ASN A 81 -9.46 -20.43 -15.58
CA ASN A 81 -10.01 -19.20 -16.20
C ASN A 81 -9.63 -17.88 -15.49
N GLU A 82 -8.56 -17.86 -14.71
CA GLU A 82 -7.97 -16.65 -14.17
C GLU A 82 -6.60 -16.39 -14.81
N LEU A 83 -6.37 -15.15 -15.26
CA LEU A 83 -5.10 -14.78 -15.88
C LEU A 83 -4.04 -14.40 -14.83
N PRO A 84 -2.75 -14.73 -15.05
CA PRO A 84 -1.65 -14.21 -14.24
C PRO A 84 -1.64 -12.68 -14.17
N THR A 85 -1.05 -12.12 -13.12
CA THR A 85 -0.87 -10.67 -12.97
C THR A 85 0.60 -10.34 -12.80
N SER A 86 1.09 -9.41 -13.63
CA SER A 86 2.46 -8.91 -13.57
C SER A 86 2.75 -8.20 -12.24
N SER A 87 4.02 -8.21 -11.83
CA SER A 87 4.48 -7.42 -10.70
C SER A 87 4.38 -5.93 -10.98
N TYR A 88 4.24 -5.12 -9.93
CA TYR A 88 4.26 -3.67 -10.02
C TYR A 88 4.76 -3.04 -8.73
N THR A 89 5.28 -1.82 -8.83
CA THR A 89 5.71 -1.02 -7.68
C THR A 89 4.92 0.28 -7.63
N LEU A 90 4.25 0.54 -6.51
CA LEU A 90 3.61 1.82 -6.26
C LEU A 90 4.47 2.64 -5.30
N THR A 91 4.66 3.92 -5.63
CA THR A 91 5.31 4.88 -4.74
C THR A 91 4.35 6.02 -4.47
N ASN A 92 4.10 6.29 -3.19
CA ASN A 92 3.19 7.32 -2.71
C ASN A 92 3.92 8.26 -1.76
N THR A 93 3.45 9.49 -1.67
CA THR A 93 4.00 10.50 -0.75
C THR A 93 2.89 11.32 -0.11
N MET A 94 3.17 11.86 1.07
CA MET A 94 2.32 12.83 1.74
C MET A 94 3.17 13.87 2.45
N LEU A 95 2.86 15.14 2.23
CA LEU A 95 3.45 16.28 2.94
C LEU A 95 2.35 16.97 3.75
N ASN A 96 2.62 17.29 5.00
CA ASN A 96 1.69 18.01 5.87
C ASN A 96 2.36 19.19 6.55
N TYR A 97 1.58 20.25 6.78
CA TYR A 97 1.95 21.38 7.60
C TYR A 97 0.82 21.70 8.59
N ARG A 98 1.17 21.71 9.87
CA ARG A 98 0.24 21.95 10.98
C ARG A 98 0.39 23.36 11.51
N PHE A 99 -0.71 24.08 11.61
CA PHE A 99 -0.74 25.42 12.20
C PHE A 99 -2.02 25.65 13.01
N LYS A 100 -1.99 26.66 13.87
CA LYS A 100 -3.11 26.99 14.75
C LYS A 100 -3.52 28.44 14.52
N THR A 101 -4.83 28.66 14.44
CA THR A 101 -5.42 30.00 14.34
C THR A 101 -6.51 30.12 15.39
N SER A 102 -6.28 30.97 16.41
CA SER A 102 -7.17 31.09 17.58
C SER A 102 -7.40 29.73 18.26
N THR A 103 -8.63 29.23 18.32
CA THR A 103 -9.01 27.92 18.89
C THR A 103 -8.93 26.77 17.88
N VAL A 104 -8.75 27.04 16.59
CA VAL A 104 -8.80 26.03 15.53
C VAL A 104 -7.41 25.49 15.19
N ASN A 105 -7.27 24.17 15.13
CA ASN A 105 -6.08 23.49 14.62
C ASN A 105 -6.27 23.12 13.15
N TRP A 106 -5.28 23.44 12.32
CA TRP A 106 -5.32 23.24 10.88
C TRP A 106 -4.24 22.27 10.42
N ASP A 107 -4.60 21.39 9.49
CA ASP A 107 -3.69 20.51 8.76
C ASP A 107 -3.81 20.81 7.25
N ALA A 108 -2.82 21.48 6.66
CA ALA A 108 -2.69 21.60 5.22
C ALA A 108 -1.83 20.46 4.68
N TYR A 109 -2.25 19.83 3.58
CA TYR A 109 -1.58 18.64 3.08
C TYR A 109 -1.60 18.50 1.56
N ILE A 110 -0.58 17.80 1.07
CA ILE A 110 -0.42 17.37 -0.32
C ILE A 110 -0.19 15.86 -0.30
N LYS A 111 -0.97 15.12 -1.08
CA LYS A 111 -0.81 13.68 -1.31
C LYS A 111 -0.43 13.45 -2.77
N GLY A 112 0.59 12.65 -3.00
CA GLY A 112 0.92 12.11 -4.32
C GLY A 112 0.75 10.61 -4.31
N ASN A 113 -0.10 10.09 -5.19
CA ASN A 113 -0.34 8.66 -5.38
C ASN A 113 0.28 8.22 -6.70
N ASN A 114 0.90 7.04 -6.69
CA ASN A 114 1.53 6.45 -7.88
C ASN A 114 2.46 7.44 -8.60
N LEU A 115 3.47 7.93 -7.89
CA LEU A 115 4.36 9.02 -8.35
C LEU A 115 5.05 8.73 -9.69
N PHE A 116 5.30 7.45 -9.99
CA PHE A 116 5.94 7.02 -11.23
C PHE A 116 4.95 6.64 -12.33
N ASN A 117 3.64 6.84 -12.11
CA ASN A 117 2.58 6.50 -13.07
C ASN A 117 2.64 5.05 -13.55
N GLN A 118 2.92 4.13 -12.64
CA GLN A 118 2.95 2.70 -12.89
C GLN A 118 1.54 2.21 -13.22
N GLU A 119 1.36 1.52 -14.34
CA GLU A 119 0.14 0.74 -14.55
C GLU A 119 0.16 -0.45 -13.59
N ALA A 120 -0.84 -0.52 -12.71
CA ALA A 120 -0.94 -1.56 -11.70
C ALA A 120 -2.33 -2.19 -11.74
N ARG A 121 -2.41 -3.51 -11.55
CA ARG A 121 -3.68 -4.25 -11.56
C ARG A 121 -3.77 -5.08 -10.29
N ALA A 122 -4.81 -4.86 -9.51
CA ALA A 122 -5.04 -5.65 -8.31
C ALA A 122 -5.49 -7.06 -8.72
N HIS A 123 -4.69 -8.09 -8.41
CA HIS A 123 -5.02 -9.47 -8.78
C HIS A 123 -6.36 -9.93 -8.18
N THR A 124 -6.72 -9.40 -7.02
CA THR A 124 -7.99 -9.71 -6.33
C THR A 124 -9.23 -9.09 -6.99
N SER A 125 -9.06 -8.16 -7.94
CA SER A 125 -10.15 -7.47 -8.62
C SER A 125 -10.72 -8.32 -9.76
N PHE A 126 -12.04 -8.45 -9.80
CA PHE A 126 -12.75 -9.04 -10.95
C PHE A 126 -12.56 -8.23 -12.23
N LEU A 127 -12.44 -6.91 -12.09
CA LEU A 127 -12.29 -5.99 -13.21
C LEU A 127 -10.83 -5.78 -13.58
N LYS A 128 -9.89 -6.59 -13.06
CA LYS A 128 -8.45 -6.37 -13.27
C LYS A 128 -8.04 -6.32 -14.73
N GLU A 129 -8.79 -6.96 -15.62
CA GLU A 129 -8.54 -6.95 -17.07
C GLU A 129 -9.06 -5.67 -17.75
N LEU A 130 -10.14 -5.08 -17.21
CA LEU A 130 -10.79 -3.91 -17.78
C LEU A 130 -10.28 -2.60 -17.18
N ALA A 131 -10.01 -2.60 -15.87
CA ALA A 131 -9.73 -1.41 -15.09
C ALA A 131 -8.42 -1.59 -14.28
N PRO A 132 -7.31 -0.97 -14.70
CA PRO A 132 -6.15 -0.84 -13.84
C PRO A 132 -6.48 0.06 -12.64
N LEU A 133 -5.61 0.00 -11.62
CA LEU A 133 -5.60 0.98 -10.54
C LEU A 133 -5.38 2.39 -11.09
N PRO A 134 -5.82 3.44 -10.37
CA PRO A 134 -5.57 4.81 -10.78
C PRO A 134 -4.09 5.05 -11.08
N GLY A 135 -3.85 5.78 -12.18
CA GLY A 135 -2.52 6.28 -12.51
C GLY A 135 -2.02 7.32 -11.51
N ARG A 136 -1.02 8.11 -11.91
CA ARG A 136 -0.49 9.18 -11.06
C ARG A 136 -1.56 10.21 -10.74
N GLY A 137 -1.69 10.54 -9.45
CA GLY A 137 -2.66 11.53 -8.97
C GLY A 137 -2.11 12.36 -7.82
N PHE A 138 -2.54 13.62 -7.75
CA PHE A 138 -2.20 14.53 -6.66
C PHE A 138 -3.47 15.08 -6.02
N LEU A 139 -3.46 15.21 -4.71
CA LEU A 139 -4.56 15.80 -3.95
C LEU A 139 -4.02 16.80 -2.96
N ILE A 140 -4.59 18.00 -2.96
CA ILE A 140 -4.25 19.06 -2.02
C ILE A 140 -5.50 19.32 -1.19
N GLY A 141 -5.33 19.48 0.13
CA GLY A 141 -6.44 19.72 1.01
C GLY A 141 -6.03 20.44 2.29
N VAL A 142 -7.05 20.93 2.98
CA VAL A 142 -6.94 21.52 4.31
C VAL A 142 -7.99 20.88 5.20
N ARG A 143 -7.64 20.58 6.44
CA ARG A 143 -8.55 20.06 7.47
C ARG A 143 -8.53 21.00 8.68
N ALA A 144 -9.70 21.33 9.19
CA ALA A 144 -9.87 22.05 10.45
C ALA A 144 -10.36 21.09 11.53
N ASN A 145 -9.78 21.17 12.72
CA ASN A 145 -10.28 20.51 13.93
C ASN A 145 -10.60 21.62 14.95
N PHE A 146 -11.86 21.70 15.38
CA PHE A 146 -12.43 22.72 16.26
C PHE A 146 -12.78 22.16 17.63
#